data_AF-A0A380TP88-F1
#
_entry.id   AF-A0A380TP88-F1
#
_cell.length_a   1.000
_cell.length_b   1.000
_cell.length_c   1.000
_cell.angle_alpha   90.00
_cell.angle_beta   90.00
_cell.angle_gamma   90.00
#
_symmetry.space_group_name_H-M   'P 1'
#
loop_
_entity.id
_entity.type
_entity.pdbx_description
1 polymer ?
#
loop_
_entity_poly.entity_id
_entity_poly.type
_entity_poly.pdbx_seq_one_letter_code
_entity_poly.pdbx_strand_id
1 'polypeptide(L)'
;MTVLSHCYVVASVGARGRTLKQNDRYTGKAPAVIVDLKAAVRYLHANDAVMAGDANKIISNGTSAGGAMSALLGMSGDNSDYSAYLKELGAADASDAIFAVSAYCPITNLEHADAAYEWEFHSLKDYSRMDMSKLNATTYNDRSKAMAMIEGTLTDEQLSISKILKTQFPDYVNALNLKDSQGNALTLDENGEGSFKQYLESQLRKSASKAFQALGTQDAKKAFQAKYKGLSYDKNDVVNVNLEQFVTNKKRMKSPPAFDAFDLSSGENDEFGTETIQAQHFTPFSLKNSTVKGSMADKETIKLLNAMNYLENAKAAQYWRIRAGYEDYDTSHAISAILAIKLNMAGKNVDYALPWGVPHSGDYDLVELFQWIDSIAK
;
A
#
# COMPACT_ATOMS: atom_id res chain seq x y z
N MET A 1 4.54 23.32 8.41
CA MET A 1 5.84 23.26 7.71
C MET A 1 5.54 22.81 6.29
N THR A 2 5.99 23.53 5.27
CA THR A 2 5.66 23.22 3.86
C THR A 2 6.91 22.71 3.14
N VAL A 3 6.74 21.85 2.15
CA VAL A 3 7.83 21.29 1.33
C VAL A 3 8.72 22.39 0.71
N LEU A 4 8.13 23.53 0.31
CA LEU A 4 8.84 24.69 -0.24
C LEU A 4 9.76 25.38 0.78
N SER A 5 9.42 25.35 2.07
CA SER A 5 10.28 25.95 3.11
C SER A 5 11.57 25.18 3.34
N HIS A 6 11.71 23.98 2.76
CA HIS A 6 12.91 23.15 2.77
C HIS A 6 13.73 23.26 1.46
N CYS A 7 13.39 24.22 0.59
CA CYS A 7 14.07 24.48 -0.70
C CYS A 7 13.93 23.34 -1.72
N TYR A 8 12.90 22.50 -1.59
CA TYR A 8 12.57 21.50 -2.61
C TYR A 8 11.72 22.12 -3.72
N VAL A 9 11.98 21.71 -4.96
CA VAL A 9 11.08 21.97 -6.08
C VAL A 9 9.94 20.96 -6.04
N VAL A 10 8.72 21.41 -6.33
CA VAL A 10 7.52 20.56 -6.32
C VAL A 10 6.94 20.50 -7.72
N ALA A 11 6.88 19.30 -8.28
CA ALA A 11 6.06 18.98 -9.44
C ALA A 11 4.80 18.24 -8.97
N SER A 12 3.63 18.88 -9.10
CA SER A 12 2.34 18.24 -8.82
C SER A 12 1.71 17.80 -10.14
N VAL A 13 1.55 16.48 -10.31
CA VAL A 13 1.17 15.86 -11.57
C VAL A 13 -0.29 15.43 -11.53
N GLY A 14 -1.06 15.83 -12.53
CA GLY A 14 -2.38 15.24 -12.77
C GLY A 14 -2.23 13.88 -13.44
N ALA A 15 -2.89 12.86 -12.89
CA ALA A 15 -2.94 11.52 -13.48
C ALA A 15 -4.40 11.11 -13.69
N ARG A 16 -4.65 10.36 -14.77
CA ARG A 16 -5.94 9.72 -15.01
C ARG A 16 -6.21 8.68 -13.93
N GLY A 17 -7.47 8.30 -13.76
CA GLY A 17 -7.88 7.23 -12.87
C GLY A 17 -9.13 6.52 -13.37
N ARG A 18 -9.44 5.37 -12.78
CA ARG A 18 -10.42 4.37 -13.28
C ARG A 18 -11.80 4.87 -13.70
N THR A 19 -12.25 6.01 -13.18
CA THR A 19 -13.57 6.59 -13.50
C THR A 19 -13.56 7.51 -14.72
N LEU A 20 -12.39 7.91 -15.23
CA LEU A 20 -12.28 8.85 -16.33
C LEU A 20 -12.79 8.24 -17.64
N LYS A 21 -13.63 9.01 -18.34
CA LYS A 21 -14.19 8.66 -19.65
C LYS A 21 -14.01 9.77 -20.68
N GLN A 22 -13.89 9.36 -21.94
CA GLN A 22 -14.01 10.21 -23.11
C GLN A 22 -14.84 9.48 -24.16
N ASN A 23 -15.86 10.14 -24.73
CA ASN A 23 -16.74 9.55 -25.75
C ASN A 23 -17.29 8.17 -25.33
N ASP A 24 -17.79 8.06 -24.09
CA ASP A 24 -18.30 6.83 -23.45
C ASP A 24 -17.30 5.67 -23.29
N ARG A 25 -16.02 5.89 -23.58
CA ARG A 25 -14.93 4.92 -23.38
C ARG A 25 -14.10 5.27 -22.16
N TYR A 26 -13.72 4.28 -21.36
CA TYR A 26 -12.85 4.51 -20.21
C TYR A 26 -11.42 4.77 -20.66
N THR A 27 -10.80 5.84 -20.15
CA THR A 27 -9.44 6.25 -20.55
C THR A 27 -8.44 6.22 -19.39
N GLY A 28 -8.89 5.89 -18.19
CA GLY A 28 -8.08 5.90 -16.97
C GLY A 28 -7.97 4.56 -16.24
N LYS A 29 -8.36 3.45 -16.87
CA LYS A 29 -8.14 2.09 -16.34
C LYS A 29 -6.66 1.73 -16.33
N ALA A 30 -6.30 0.68 -15.61
CA ALA A 30 -4.95 0.13 -15.61
C ALA A 30 -4.40 -0.05 -17.05
N PRO A 31 -3.17 0.37 -17.36
CA PRO A 31 -2.15 0.97 -16.48
C PRO A 31 -2.08 2.52 -16.55
N ALA A 32 -3.16 3.22 -16.92
CA ALA A 32 -3.11 4.65 -17.28
C ALA A 32 -2.45 5.55 -16.22
N VAL A 33 -2.75 5.33 -14.92
CA VAL A 33 -2.22 6.14 -13.81
C VAL A 33 -0.69 6.14 -13.80
N ILE A 34 -0.07 4.95 -13.84
CA ILE A 34 1.39 4.83 -13.79
C ILE A 34 2.03 5.35 -15.08
N VAL A 35 1.37 5.17 -16.24
CA VAL A 35 1.87 5.71 -17.51
C VAL A 35 1.90 7.24 -17.48
N ASP A 36 0.87 7.90 -16.93
CA ASP A 36 0.85 9.36 -16.79
C ASP A 36 1.96 9.87 -15.88
N LEU A 37 2.17 9.21 -14.74
CA LEU A 37 3.24 9.55 -13.80
C LEU A 37 4.63 9.38 -14.44
N LYS A 38 4.84 8.30 -15.20
CA LYS A 38 6.07 8.10 -15.97
C LYS A 38 6.26 9.18 -17.02
N ALA A 39 5.22 9.52 -17.78
CA ALA A 39 5.29 10.59 -18.78
C ALA A 39 5.67 11.95 -18.14
N ALA A 40 5.17 12.24 -16.95
CA ALA A 40 5.55 13.44 -16.20
C ALA A 40 7.01 13.41 -15.74
N VAL A 41 7.53 12.27 -15.29
CA VAL A 41 8.96 12.13 -14.96
C VAL A 41 9.82 12.34 -16.22
N ARG A 42 9.43 11.78 -17.37
CA ARG A 42 10.12 12.04 -18.65
C ARG A 42 10.11 13.52 -19.02
N TYR A 43 9.00 14.22 -18.79
CA TYR A 43 8.93 15.66 -19.02
C TYR A 43 9.94 16.42 -18.13
N LEU A 44 10.06 16.07 -16.86
CA LEU A 44 11.04 16.69 -15.95
C LEU A 44 12.48 16.42 -16.41
N HIS A 45 12.84 15.18 -16.75
CA HIS A 45 14.16 14.84 -17.29
C HIS A 45 14.48 15.55 -18.60
N ALA A 46 13.51 15.64 -19.52
CA ALA A 46 13.70 16.33 -20.79
C ALA A 46 13.94 17.84 -20.63
N ASN A 47 13.53 18.42 -19.49
CA ASN A 47 13.65 19.83 -19.18
C ASN A 47 14.68 20.12 -18.07
N ASP A 48 15.51 19.15 -17.69
CA ASP A 48 16.46 19.27 -16.58
C ASP A 48 17.35 20.52 -16.68
N ALA A 49 17.81 20.85 -17.90
CA ALA A 49 18.67 22.00 -18.14
C ALA A 49 18.00 23.37 -17.93
N VAL A 50 16.66 23.44 -17.89
CA VAL A 50 15.89 24.69 -17.85
C VAL A 50 14.91 24.78 -16.69
N MET A 51 14.57 23.66 -16.05
CA MET A 51 13.72 23.65 -14.86
C MET A 51 14.55 23.97 -13.61
N ALA A 52 13.87 24.45 -12.56
CA ALA A 52 14.49 24.49 -11.25
C ALA A 52 14.60 23.07 -10.67
N GLY A 53 15.66 22.80 -9.89
CA GLY A 53 15.89 21.51 -9.26
C GLY A 53 16.85 20.63 -10.05
N ASP A 54 16.82 19.33 -9.80
CA ASP A 54 17.67 18.32 -10.43
C ASP A 54 16.80 17.10 -10.73
N ALA A 55 16.60 16.79 -12.02
CA ALA A 55 15.80 15.65 -12.47
C ALA A 55 16.38 14.32 -11.98
N ASN A 56 17.68 14.26 -11.67
CA ASN A 56 18.32 13.07 -11.11
C ASN A 56 18.03 12.89 -9.61
N LYS A 57 17.33 13.84 -8.98
CA LYS A 57 16.91 13.81 -7.57
C LYS A 57 15.40 13.85 -7.40
N ILE A 58 14.64 13.34 -8.37
CA ILE A 58 13.17 13.22 -8.27
C ILE A 58 12.81 12.22 -7.17
N ILE A 59 12.01 12.67 -6.19
CA ILE A 59 11.46 11.84 -5.11
C ILE A 59 9.95 11.79 -5.28
N SER A 60 9.40 10.60 -5.52
CA SER A 60 7.94 10.43 -5.55
C SER A 60 7.38 10.35 -4.13
N ASN A 61 6.19 10.92 -3.92
CA ASN A 61 5.45 10.79 -2.66
C ASN A 61 3.99 10.44 -2.95
N GLY A 62 3.41 9.53 -2.17
CA GLY A 62 2.01 9.18 -2.31
C GLY A 62 1.47 8.39 -1.13
N THR A 63 0.15 8.44 -0.96
CA THR A 63 -0.61 7.74 0.08
C THR A 63 -1.59 6.75 -0.54
N SER A 64 -1.81 5.58 0.08
CA SER A 64 -2.80 4.60 -0.37
C SER A 64 -2.49 4.05 -1.77
N ALA A 65 -3.45 4.09 -2.71
CA ALA A 65 -3.21 3.84 -4.13
C ALA A 65 -2.11 4.76 -4.70
N GLY A 66 -2.02 6.02 -4.25
CA GLY A 66 -0.91 6.91 -4.60
C GLY A 66 0.43 6.42 -4.04
N GLY A 67 0.44 5.77 -2.87
CA GLY A 67 1.62 5.12 -2.31
C GLY A 67 2.04 3.90 -3.14
N ALA A 68 1.07 3.13 -3.62
CA ALA A 68 1.33 2.04 -4.57
C ALA A 68 1.92 2.56 -5.88
N MET A 69 1.39 3.66 -6.41
CA MET A 69 1.92 4.30 -7.63
C MET A 69 3.31 4.90 -7.42
N SER A 70 3.58 5.51 -6.25
CA SER A 70 4.92 5.98 -5.86
C SER A 70 5.92 4.83 -5.85
N ALA A 71 5.54 3.70 -5.24
CA ALA A 71 6.37 2.50 -5.21
C ALA A 71 6.57 1.88 -6.60
N LEU A 72 5.52 1.80 -7.41
CA LEU A 72 5.59 1.27 -8.76
C LEU A 72 6.44 2.15 -9.67
N LEU A 73 6.32 3.47 -9.57
CA LEU A 73 7.15 4.43 -10.32
C LEU A 73 8.63 4.24 -10.00
N GLY A 74 8.97 4.11 -8.71
CA GLY A 74 10.33 3.83 -8.27
C GLY A 74 10.86 2.47 -8.70
N MET A 75 10.03 1.43 -8.74
CA MET A 75 10.46 0.08 -9.12
C MET A 75 10.62 -0.10 -10.62
N SER A 76 9.82 0.60 -11.42
CA SER A 76 9.69 0.34 -12.86
C SER A 76 10.42 1.33 -13.75
N GLY A 77 11.34 2.14 -13.23
CA GLY A 77 12.09 3.14 -14.00
C GLY A 77 12.70 2.57 -15.29
N ASP A 78 12.51 3.26 -16.41
CA ASP A 78 12.95 2.89 -17.77
C ASP A 78 12.53 1.49 -18.25
N ASN A 79 11.56 0.85 -17.59
CA ASN A 79 11.18 -0.52 -17.95
C ASN A 79 10.42 -0.56 -19.28
N SER A 80 10.80 -1.48 -20.16
CA SER A 80 10.26 -1.61 -21.52
C SER A 80 8.76 -1.92 -21.57
N ASP A 81 8.21 -2.52 -20.51
CA ASP A 81 6.79 -2.85 -20.39
C ASP A 81 5.87 -1.64 -20.65
N TYR A 82 6.34 -0.41 -20.36
CA TYR A 82 5.56 0.82 -20.52
C TYR A 82 5.84 1.57 -21.83
N SER A 83 6.79 1.10 -22.65
CA SER A 83 7.30 1.86 -23.82
C SER A 83 6.22 2.12 -24.87
N ALA A 84 5.36 1.13 -25.15
CA ALA A 84 4.28 1.29 -26.13
C ALA A 84 3.27 2.35 -25.69
N TYR A 85 2.86 2.32 -24.41
CA TYR A 85 1.92 3.29 -23.84
C TYR A 85 2.50 4.71 -23.83
N LEU A 86 3.77 4.86 -23.44
CA LEU A 86 4.44 6.16 -23.40
C LEU A 86 4.62 6.76 -24.80
N LYS A 87 4.92 5.92 -25.80
CA LYS A 87 4.98 6.34 -27.21
C LYS A 87 3.61 6.76 -27.73
N GLU A 88 2.56 6.01 -27.42
CA GLU A 88 1.18 6.32 -27.83
C GLU A 88 0.72 7.67 -27.27
N LEU A 89 1.06 7.98 -26.01
CA LEU A 89 0.78 9.28 -25.40
C LEU A 89 1.63 10.44 -25.96
N GLY A 90 2.68 10.16 -26.72
CA GLY A 90 3.65 11.17 -27.14
C GLY A 90 4.46 11.74 -25.97
N ALA A 91 4.76 10.91 -24.96
CA ALA A 91 5.62 11.31 -23.85
C ALA A 91 7.01 11.73 -24.35
N ALA A 92 7.66 12.65 -23.64
CA ALA A 92 9.01 13.09 -23.98
C ALA A 92 9.98 11.91 -24.06
N ASP A 93 10.94 11.96 -24.97
CA ASP A 93 11.98 10.93 -25.11
C ASP A 93 13.10 11.16 -24.09
N ALA A 94 12.86 10.74 -22.85
CA ALA A 94 13.75 10.86 -21.71
C ALA A 94 13.54 9.71 -20.71
N SER A 95 14.40 9.61 -19.70
CA SER A 95 14.26 8.60 -18.65
C SER A 95 13.00 8.82 -17.80
N ASP A 96 12.40 7.73 -17.33
CA ASP A 96 11.34 7.74 -16.30
C ASP A 96 11.81 7.15 -14.96
N ALA A 97 13.12 6.98 -14.78
CA ALA A 97 13.72 6.61 -13.50
C ALA A 97 13.68 7.78 -12.50
N ILE A 98 13.48 7.45 -11.23
CA ILE A 98 13.46 8.41 -10.12
C ILE A 98 14.51 8.03 -9.06
N PHE A 99 14.88 9.01 -8.25
CA PHE A 99 15.94 8.89 -7.26
C PHE A 99 15.51 8.10 -6.02
N ALA A 100 14.34 8.45 -5.47
CA ALA A 100 13.84 7.89 -4.23
C ALA A 100 12.31 7.81 -4.18
N VAL A 101 11.81 6.97 -3.28
CA VAL A 101 10.37 6.74 -3.06
C VAL A 101 10.02 7.06 -1.62
N SER A 102 9.00 7.91 -1.42
CA SER A 102 8.21 7.98 -0.21
C SER A 102 6.83 7.38 -0.47
N ALA A 103 6.45 6.36 0.30
CA ALA A 103 5.17 5.67 0.15
C ALA A 103 4.50 5.46 1.50
N TYR A 104 3.34 6.09 1.66
CA TYR A 104 2.45 5.88 2.80
C TYR A 104 1.37 4.86 2.44
N CYS A 105 1.19 3.86 3.30
CA CYS A 105 0.26 2.75 3.21
C CYS A 105 0.01 2.25 1.77
N PRO A 106 1.06 1.82 1.04
CA PRO A 106 0.92 1.46 -0.36
C PRO A 106 -0.04 0.28 -0.55
N ILE A 107 -1.17 0.52 -1.22
CA ILE A 107 -2.16 -0.50 -1.58
C ILE A 107 -1.71 -1.20 -2.88
N THR A 108 -0.66 -2.01 -2.77
CA THR A 108 -0.02 -2.75 -3.88
C THR A 108 -0.27 -4.25 -3.74
N ASN A 109 0.23 -5.05 -4.69
CA ASN A 109 0.20 -6.52 -4.62
C ASN A 109 -1.23 -7.07 -4.49
N LEU A 110 -2.13 -6.46 -5.28
CA LEU A 110 -3.58 -6.61 -5.17
C LEU A 110 -4.04 -8.04 -5.36
N GLU A 111 -3.41 -8.78 -6.27
CA GLU A 111 -3.73 -10.18 -6.58
C GLU A 111 -3.42 -11.16 -5.44
N HIS A 112 -2.72 -10.69 -4.39
CA HIS A 112 -2.46 -11.44 -3.16
C HIS A 112 -3.04 -10.75 -1.91
N ALA A 113 -3.66 -9.58 -2.06
CA ALA A 113 -4.11 -8.76 -0.95
C ALA A 113 -5.33 -9.34 -0.23
N ASP A 114 -6.19 -10.09 -0.91
CA ASP A 114 -7.31 -10.80 -0.29
C ASP A 114 -6.83 -11.86 0.70
N ALA A 115 -5.89 -12.71 0.29
CA ALA A 115 -5.31 -13.73 1.17
C ALA A 115 -4.58 -13.10 2.35
N ALA A 116 -3.82 -12.02 2.12
CA ALA A 116 -3.14 -11.28 3.18
C ALA A 116 -4.12 -10.67 4.19
N TYR A 117 -5.20 -10.06 3.70
CA TYR A 117 -6.22 -9.43 4.53
C TYR A 117 -6.90 -10.44 5.46
N GLU A 118 -7.26 -11.61 4.92
CA GLU A 118 -7.87 -12.67 5.73
C GLU A 118 -6.85 -13.34 6.65
N TRP A 119 -5.57 -13.46 6.28
CA TRP A 119 -4.54 -13.93 7.21
C TRP A 119 -4.45 -13.08 8.47
N GLU A 120 -4.48 -11.74 8.33
CA GLU A 120 -4.35 -10.83 9.46
C GLU A 120 -5.67 -10.62 10.24
N PHE A 121 -6.81 -10.52 9.54
CA PHE A 121 -8.07 -10.05 10.13
C PHE A 121 -9.17 -11.11 10.25
N HIS A 122 -8.91 -12.39 9.96
CA HIS A 122 -9.92 -13.47 10.04
C HIS A 122 -10.65 -13.55 11.39
N SER A 123 -9.96 -13.24 12.50
CA SER A 123 -10.54 -13.28 13.85
C SER A 123 -11.62 -12.20 14.08
N LEU A 124 -11.66 -11.18 13.23
CA LEU A 124 -12.58 -10.05 13.33
C LEU A 124 -13.86 -10.35 12.55
N LYS A 125 -15.01 -10.27 13.23
CA LYS A 125 -16.33 -10.52 12.61
C LYS A 125 -17.10 -9.25 12.31
N ASP A 126 -16.87 -8.20 13.07
CA ASP A 126 -17.54 -6.92 12.88
C ASP A 126 -16.69 -6.03 12.00
N TYR A 127 -17.33 -5.38 11.04
CA TYR A 127 -16.69 -4.44 10.13
C TYR A 127 -17.22 -3.01 10.28
N SER A 128 -16.37 -2.04 9.95
CA SER A 128 -16.70 -0.62 9.88
C SER A 128 -15.81 0.07 8.85
N ARG A 129 -16.41 0.68 7.83
CA ARG A 129 -15.70 1.38 6.75
C ARG A 129 -16.44 2.63 6.31
N MET A 130 -15.73 3.58 5.72
CA MET A 130 -16.37 4.73 5.07
C MET A 130 -17.25 4.27 3.91
N ASP A 131 -18.45 4.86 3.80
CA ASP A 131 -19.32 4.69 2.64
C ASP A 131 -18.78 5.53 1.48
N MET A 132 -18.06 4.86 0.58
CA MET A 132 -17.46 5.47 -0.59
C MET A 132 -18.44 5.64 -1.76
N SER A 133 -19.67 5.12 -1.67
CA SER A 133 -20.65 5.14 -2.77
C SER A 133 -21.11 6.54 -3.17
N LYS A 134 -20.99 7.50 -2.25
CA LYS A 134 -21.38 8.92 -2.46
C LYS A 134 -20.18 9.86 -2.46
N LEU A 135 -18.96 9.33 -2.47
CA LEU A 135 -17.76 10.16 -2.46
C LEU A 135 -17.57 10.82 -3.83
N ASN A 136 -17.44 12.14 -3.83
CA ASN A 136 -17.00 12.93 -4.97
C ASN A 136 -16.05 14.03 -4.48
N ALA A 137 -15.44 14.79 -5.39
CA ALA A 137 -14.47 15.82 -5.03
C ALA A 137 -15.05 16.85 -4.03
N THR A 138 -16.33 17.22 -4.17
CA THR A 138 -16.99 18.16 -3.28
C THR A 138 -17.19 17.58 -1.88
N THR A 139 -17.73 16.36 -1.77
CA THR A 139 -17.98 15.71 -0.47
C THR A 139 -16.70 15.29 0.23
N TYR A 140 -15.65 14.94 -0.52
CA TYR A 140 -14.32 14.65 0.05
C TYR A 140 -13.64 15.91 0.61
N ASN A 141 -13.79 17.06 -0.06
CA ASN A 141 -13.17 18.31 0.37
C ASN A 141 -13.94 19.03 1.49
N ASP A 142 -15.22 18.73 1.68
CA ASP A 142 -16.02 19.25 2.80
C ASP A 142 -15.69 18.50 4.11
N ARG A 143 -14.66 18.98 4.82
CA ARG A 143 -14.24 18.43 6.11
C ARG A 143 -15.13 18.81 7.29
N SER A 144 -16.23 19.55 7.05
CA SER A 144 -17.14 19.97 8.13
C SER A 144 -18.06 18.85 8.61
N LYS A 145 -18.22 17.79 7.82
CA LYS A 145 -19.10 16.64 8.12
C LYS A 145 -18.30 15.36 8.21
N ALA A 146 -18.66 14.53 9.18
CA ALA A 146 -18.14 13.17 9.24
C ALA A 146 -18.64 12.37 8.03
N MET A 147 -17.76 11.58 7.43
CA MET A 147 -18.12 10.65 6.37
C MET A 147 -19.07 9.59 6.92
N ALA A 148 -20.10 9.25 6.13
CA ALA A 148 -20.99 8.15 6.47
C ALA A 148 -20.19 6.84 6.58
N MET A 149 -20.56 6.00 7.54
CA MET A 149 -19.92 4.70 7.78
C MET A 149 -20.89 3.57 7.44
N ILE A 150 -20.38 2.50 6.86
CA ILE A 150 -21.05 1.21 6.71
C ILE A 150 -20.49 0.29 7.78
N GLU A 151 -21.38 -0.22 8.64
CA GLU A 151 -21.04 -1.18 9.69
C GLU A 151 -21.89 -2.43 9.57
N GLY A 152 -21.36 -3.55 10.05
CA GLY A 152 -22.10 -4.80 10.14
C GLY A 152 -21.26 -5.92 10.70
N THR A 153 -21.80 -7.13 10.64
CA THR A 153 -21.13 -8.37 11.02
C THR A 153 -21.09 -9.30 9.82
N LEU A 154 -19.99 -10.01 9.65
CA LEU A 154 -19.85 -11.00 8.57
C LEU A 154 -20.88 -12.12 8.71
N THR A 155 -21.41 -12.56 7.57
CA THR A 155 -22.26 -13.75 7.50
C THR A 155 -21.42 -15.04 7.65
N ASP A 156 -22.07 -16.17 7.92
CA ASP A 156 -21.39 -17.47 7.98
C ASP A 156 -20.71 -17.85 6.66
N GLU A 157 -21.30 -17.45 5.53
CA GLU A 157 -20.71 -17.60 4.20
C GLU A 157 -19.43 -16.76 4.08
N GLN A 158 -19.47 -15.50 4.49
CA GLN A 158 -18.29 -14.62 4.51
C GLN A 158 -17.19 -15.14 5.43
N LEU A 159 -17.53 -15.68 6.60
CA LEU A 159 -16.56 -16.32 7.50
C LEU A 159 -15.94 -17.57 6.87
N SER A 160 -16.71 -18.34 6.09
CA SER A 160 -16.21 -19.49 5.34
C SER A 160 -15.25 -19.09 4.23
N ILE A 161 -15.56 -18.03 3.48
CA ILE A 161 -14.69 -17.45 2.45
C ILE A 161 -13.40 -16.91 3.09
N SER A 162 -13.52 -16.18 4.19
CA SER A 162 -12.39 -15.68 4.98
C SER A 162 -11.43 -16.80 5.37
N LYS A 163 -11.96 -17.92 5.88
CA LYS A 163 -11.16 -19.09 6.24
C LYS A 163 -10.40 -19.67 5.04
N ILE A 164 -11.03 -19.77 3.87
CA ILE A 164 -10.40 -20.30 2.65
C ILE A 164 -9.29 -19.37 2.12
N LEU A 165 -9.50 -18.06 2.17
CA LEU A 165 -8.49 -17.08 1.75
C LEU A 165 -7.30 -17.05 2.72
N LYS A 166 -7.56 -17.11 4.04
CA LYS A 166 -6.51 -17.20 5.07
C LYS A 166 -5.53 -18.35 4.81
N THR A 167 -6.03 -19.53 4.41
CA THR A 167 -5.16 -20.70 4.17
C THR A 167 -4.30 -20.58 2.91
N GLN A 168 -4.59 -19.64 2.00
CA GLN A 168 -3.81 -19.45 0.77
C GLN A 168 -2.56 -18.58 1.00
N PHE A 169 -2.56 -17.76 2.04
CA PHE A 169 -1.49 -16.78 2.25
C PHE A 169 -0.13 -17.40 2.63
N PRO A 170 -0.04 -18.45 3.47
CA PRO A 170 1.25 -19.06 3.80
C PRO A 170 2.04 -19.55 2.58
N ASP A 171 1.37 -20.22 1.64
CA ASP A 171 2.01 -20.71 0.42
C ASP A 171 2.60 -19.57 -0.41
N TYR A 172 1.86 -18.46 -0.53
CA TYR A 172 2.35 -17.26 -1.20
C TYR A 172 3.60 -16.69 -0.51
N VAL A 173 3.55 -16.47 0.81
CA VAL A 173 4.69 -15.93 1.57
C VAL A 173 5.92 -16.82 1.43
N ASN A 174 5.75 -18.14 1.53
CA ASN A 174 6.85 -19.09 1.42
C ASN A 174 7.44 -19.12 0.00
N ALA A 175 6.61 -19.02 -1.05
CA ALA A 175 7.07 -18.95 -2.44
C ALA A 175 7.92 -17.71 -2.73
N LEU A 176 7.74 -16.62 -1.98
CA LEU A 176 8.57 -15.43 -2.08
C LEU A 176 10.00 -15.63 -1.56
N ASN A 177 10.29 -16.71 -0.82
CA ASN A 177 11.62 -16.98 -0.25
C ASN A 177 12.19 -15.79 0.53
N LEU A 178 11.35 -15.13 1.33
CA LEU A 178 11.70 -13.91 2.05
C LEU A 178 12.82 -14.18 3.07
N LYS A 179 13.72 -13.19 3.23
CA LYS A 179 14.79 -13.23 4.21
C LYS A 179 14.90 -11.91 4.96
N ASP A 180 15.19 -11.98 6.26
CA ASP A 180 15.53 -10.79 7.04
C ASP A 180 16.94 -10.26 6.70
N SER A 181 17.33 -9.15 7.34
CA SER A 181 18.66 -8.54 7.16
C SER A 181 19.84 -9.43 7.58
N GLN A 182 19.58 -10.48 8.35
CA GLN A 182 20.57 -11.45 8.82
C GLN A 182 20.61 -12.69 7.90
N GLY A 183 19.75 -12.75 6.88
CA GLY A 183 19.63 -13.86 5.95
C GLY A 183 18.75 -15.02 6.44
N ASN A 184 18.06 -14.87 7.58
CA ASN A 184 17.15 -15.89 8.08
C ASN A 184 15.87 -15.92 7.25
N ALA A 185 15.35 -17.11 6.97
CA ALA A 185 14.10 -17.26 6.23
C ALA A 185 12.90 -16.75 7.03
N LEU A 186 12.04 -15.99 6.36
CA LEU A 186 10.76 -15.50 6.87
C LEU A 186 9.63 -16.32 6.25
N THR A 187 9.11 -17.27 7.00
CA THR A 187 8.12 -18.26 6.54
C THR A 187 6.88 -18.28 7.41
N LEU A 188 5.82 -18.89 6.89
CA LEU A 188 4.59 -19.23 7.60
C LEU A 188 4.31 -20.72 7.49
N ASP A 189 3.78 -21.33 8.55
CA ASP A 189 3.24 -22.69 8.54
C ASP A 189 1.79 -22.72 8.04
N GLU A 190 1.18 -23.91 8.01
CA GLU A 190 -0.21 -24.11 7.58
C GLU A 190 -1.26 -23.35 8.40
N ASN A 191 -0.92 -22.94 9.63
CA ASN A 191 -1.79 -22.15 10.50
C ASN A 191 -1.59 -20.65 10.32
N GLY A 192 -0.62 -20.24 9.51
CA GLY A 192 -0.23 -18.84 9.33
C GLY A 192 0.65 -18.31 10.46
N GLU A 193 1.32 -19.19 11.20
CA GLU A 193 2.29 -18.85 12.24
C GLU A 193 3.72 -18.99 11.71
N GLY A 194 4.68 -18.24 12.24
CA GLY A 194 6.09 -18.41 11.85
C GLY A 194 6.93 -17.14 11.93
N SER A 195 8.15 -17.20 11.41
CA SER A 195 9.12 -16.11 11.47
C SER A 195 8.66 -14.86 10.73
N PHE A 196 7.84 -14.99 9.68
CA PHE A 196 7.25 -13.82 9.01
C PHE A 196 6.25 -13.07 9.92
N LYS A 197 5.39 -13.79 10.65
CA LYS A 197 4.49 -13.17 11.64
C LYS A 197 5.28 -12.50 12.75
N GLN A 198 6.31 -13.17 13.28
CA GLN A 198 7.21 -12.63 14.31
C GLN A 198 7.94 -11.36 13.83
N TYR A 199 8.29 -11.28 12.54
CA TYR A 199 8.85 -10.06 11.96
C TYR A 199 7.85 -8.89 12.09
N LEU A 200 6.59 -9.07 11.71
CA LEU A 200 5.55 -8.03 11.86
C LEU A 200 5.32 -7.65 13.32
N GLU A 201 5.24 -8.63 14.22
CA GLU A 201 5.14 -8.40 15.67
C GLU A 201 6.33 -7.59 16.19
N SER A 202 7.54 -7.84 15.68
CA SER A 202 8.73 -7.07 16.04
C SER A 202 8.64 -5.60 15.58
N GLN A 203 8.05 -5.34 14.41
CA GLN A 203 7.85 -3.98 13.90
C GLN A 203 6.79 -3.24 14.73
N LEU A 204 5.67 -3.90 15.05
CA LEU A 204 4.68 -3.36 15.98
C LEU A 204 5.30 -3.04 17.33
N ARG A 205 6.07 -3.99 17.89
CA ARG A 205 6.68 -3.84 19.21
C ARG A 205 7.58 -2.61 19.26
N LYS A 206 8.40 -2.37 18.23
CA LYS A 206 9.24 -1.16 18.14
C LYS A 206 8.40 0.12 18.18
N SER A 207 7.31 0.19 17.40
CA SER A 207 6.43 1.36 17.38
C SER A 207 5.66 1.55 18.68
N ALA A 208 5.13 0.47 19.25
CA ALA A 208 4.41 0.45 20.52
C ALA A 208 5.32 0.88 21.68
N SER A 209 6.55 0.37 21.70
CA SER A 209 7.60 0.73 22.65
C SER A 209 7.92 2.22 22.60
N LYS A 210 8.20 2.77 21.40
CA LYS A 210 8.43 4.22 21.21
C LYS A 210 7.25 5.04 21.73
N ALA A 211 6.02 4.65 21.41
CA ALA A 211 4.82 5.35 21.86
C ALA A 211 4.63 5.28 23.38
N PHE A 212 4.84 4.11 23.98
CA PHE A 212 4.70 3.88 25.42
C PHE A 212 5.75 4.64 26.24
N GLN A 213 7.01 4.64 25.77
CA GLN A 213 8.12 5.35 26.41
C GLN A 213 7.95 6.88 26.35
N ALA A 214 7.32 7.39 25.29
CA ALA A 214 7.02 8.82 25.13
C ALA A 214 5.93 9.33 26.10
N LEU A 215 5.22 8.44 26.80
CA LEU A 215 4.21 8.82 27.78
C LEU A 215 4.88 9.42 29.04
N GLY A 216 4.57 10.69 29.32
CA GLY A 216 5.20 11.45 30.40
C GLY A 216 4.68 11.16 31.82
N THR A 217 3.57 10.43 31.98
CA THR A 217 2.96 10.16 33.30
C THR A 217 2.62 8.68 33.50
N GLN A 218 2.59 8.25 34.76
CA GLN A 218 2.21 6.88 35.09
C GLN A 218 0.74 6.58 34.75
N ASP A 219 -0.14 7.56 34.87
CA ASP A 219 -1.56 7.40 34.55
C ASP A 219 -1.78 7.27 33.04
N ALA A 220 -1.04 8.01 32.22
CA ALA A 220 -1.06 7.82 30.76
C ALA A 220 -0.59 6.41 30.37
N LYS A 221 0.44 5.88 31.04
CA LYS A 221 0.91 4.50 30.83
C LYS A 221 -0.14 3.47 31.23
N LYS A 222 -0.79 3.63 32.38
CA LYS A 222 -1.90 2.75 32.80
C LYS A 222 -3.05 2.78 31.79
N ALA A 223 -3.41 3.96 31.29
CA ALA A 223 -4.45 4.11 30.27
C ALA A 223 -4.08 3.41 28.96
N PHE A 224 -2.83 3.53 28.52
CA PHE A 224 -2.31 2.81 27.35
C PHE A 224 -2.38 1.29 27.53
N GLN A 225 -1.92 0.80 28.68
CA GLN A 225 -1.94 -0.63 29.03
C GLN A 225 -3.37 -1.19 29.09
N ALA A 226 -4.32 -0.41 29.60
CA ALA A 226 -5.73 -0.79 29.68
C ALA A 226 -6.43 -0.75 28.31
N LYS A 227 -6.00 0.13 27.40
CA LYS A 227 -6.63 0.31 26.09
C LYS A 227 -6.30 -0.81 25.12
N TYR A 228 -5.03 -1.22 25.04
CA TYR A 228 -4.53 -2.08 23.97
C TYR A 228 -4.33 -3.52 24.41
N LYS A 229 -5.13 -4.42 23.83
CA LYS A 229 -4.95 -5.89 23.93
C LYS A 229 -3.75 -6.35 23.11
N GLY A 230 -3.21 -7.53 23.45
CA GLY A 230 -2.12 -8.16 22.69
C GLY A 230 -0.74 -7.59 22.97
N LEU A 231 -0.57 -6.67 23.93
CA LEU A 231 0.73 -6.15 24.34
C LEU A 231 1.13 -6.67 25.72
N SER A 232 2.42 -7.00 25.87
CA SER A 232 3.02 -7.29 27.18
C SER A 232 4.08 -6.26 27.51
N TYR A 233 4.19 -5.93 28.80
CA TYR A 233 5.01 -4.81 29.28
C TYR A 233 6.00 -5.29 30.34
N ASP A 234 7.21 -4.73 30.33
CA ASP A 234 8.15 -4.79 31.45
C ASP A 234 8.60 -3.37 31.78
N LYS A 235 8.36 -2.93 33.03
CA LYS A 235 8.65 -1.58 33.53
C LYS A 235 8.15 -0.49 32.59
N ASN A 236 9.05 0.07 31.78
CA ASN A 236 8.81 1.20 30.89
C ASN A 236 8.87 0.80 29.41
N ASP A 237 8.70 -0.48 29.08
CA ASP A 237 8.83 -0.97 27.72
C ASP A 237 7.75 -1.97 27.32
N VAL A 238 7.50 -2.06 26.01
CA VAL A 238 6.67 -3.11 25.40
C VAL A 238 7.61 -4.23 24.95
N VAL A 239 7.51 -5.37 25.63
CA VAL A 239 8.45 -6.49 25.44
C VAL A 239 7.92 -7.58 24.53
N ASN A 240 6.59 -7.68 24.38
CA ASN A 240 5.99 -8.66 23.49
C ASN A 240 4.71 -8.13 22.82
N VAL A 241 4.41 -8.68 21.65
CA VAL A 241 3.21 -8.43 20.86
C VAL A 241 2.62 -9.78 20.46
N ASN A 242 1.32 -9.94 20.65
CA ASN A 242 0.53 -10.98 20.00
C ASN A 242 -0.34 -10.30 18.94
N LEU A 243 0.00 -10.52 17.66
CA LEU A 243 -0.66 -9.85 16.55
C LEU A 243 -2.17 -10.13 16.50
N GLU A 244 -2.55 -11.40 16.67
CA GLU A 244 -3.94 -11.84 16.57
C GLU A 244 -4.82 -11.20 17.64
N GLN A 245 -4.32 -11.07 18.88
CA GLN A 245 -5.02 -10.34 19.92
C GLN A 245 -4.99 -8.83 19.69
N PHE A 246 -3.89 -8.31 19.18
CA PHE A 246 -3.73 -6.88 18.94
C PHE A 246 -4.75 -6.35 17.92
N VAL A 247 -4.99 -7.08 16.83
CA VAL A 247 -5.93 -6.62 15.79
C VAL A 247 -7.38 -6.51 16.29
N THR A 248 -7.72 -7.17 17.40
CA THR A 248 -9.05 -7.08 18.03
C THR A 248 -9.34 -5.74 18.72
N ASN A 249 -8.36 -4.83 18.78
CA ASN A 249 -8.58 -3.48 19.29
C ASN A 249 -9.44 -2.61 18.36
N LYS A 250 -9.69 -3.04 17.10
CA LYS A 250 -10.56 -2.38 16.14
C LYS A 250 -11.40 -3.39 15.36
N LYS A 251 -12.50 -2.91 14.76
CA LYS A 251 -13.27 -3.67 13.76
C LYS A 251 -12.43 -3.83 12.49
N ARG A 252 -12.66 -4.89 11.71
CA ARG A 252 -12.09 -4.98 10.36
C ARG A 252 -12.71 -3.90 9.47
N MET A 253 -12.04 -3.49 8.40
CA MET A 253 -12.63 -2.52 7.49
C MET A 253 -13.50 -3.18 6.40
N LYS A 254 -12.92 -4.15 5.69
CA LYS A 254 -13.49 -4.77 4.49
C LYS A 254 -14.10 -6.14 4.79
N SER A 255 -15.07 -6.56 3.99
CA SER A 255 -15.63 -7.92 3.96
C SER A 255 -14.77 -8.81 3.06
N PRO A 256 -14.86 -10.16 3.14
CA PRO A 256 -14.10 -11.06 2.28
C PRO A 256 -14.85 -11.30 0.95
N PRO A 257 -14.14 -11.38 -0.20
CA PRO A 257 -12.79 -10.85 -0.42
C PRO A 257 -12.75 -9.32 -0.28
N ALA A 258 -11.64 -8.81 0.25
CA ALA A 258 -11.46 -7.41 0.60
C ALA A 258 -11.19 -6.51 -0.63
N PHE A 259 -10.64 -7.05 -1.70
CA PHE A 259 -10.19 -6.34 -2.90
C PHE A 259 -10.89 -6.88 -4.15
N ASP A 260 -10.82 -8.17 -4.45
CA ASP A 260 -11.45 -8.73 -5.66
C ASP A 260 -12.88 -9.20 -5.37
N ALA A 261 -13.82 -8.25 -5.26
CA ALA A 261 -15.20 -8.52 -4.88
C ALA A 261 -15.90 -9.46 -5.88
N PHE A 262 -16.63 -10.45 -5.36
CA PHE A 262 -17.35 -11.44 -6.20
C PHE A 262 -18.43 -10.82 -7.10
N ASP A 263 -18.92 -9.62 -6.77
CA ASP A 263 -19.90 -8.87 -7.54
C ASP A 263 -19.28 -7.74 -8.38
N LEU A 264 -17.94 -7.66 -8.45
CA LEU A 264 -17.17 -6.62 -9.15
C LEU A 264 -17.37 -5.20 -8.61
N SER A 265 -17.85 -5.04 -7.37
CA SER A 265 -18.19 -3.74 -6.80
C SER A 265 -17.01 -2.93 -6.25
N SER A 266 -15.81 -3.53 -6.12
CA SER A 266 -14.67 -2.85 -5.52
C SER A 266 -14.05 -1.81 -6.45
N GLY A 267 -13.27 -0.89 -5.86
CA GLY A 267 -12.50 0.08 -6.65
C GLY A 267 -11.41 -0.59 -7.48
N GLU A 268 -10.85 -1.69 -6.96
CA GLU A 268 -9.82 -2.48 -7.61
C GLU A 268 -10.38 -3.27 -8.79
N ASN A 269 -11.58 -3.84 -8.69
CA ASN A 269 -12.25 -4.47 -9.84
C ASN A 269 -12.46 -3.44 -10.96
N ASP A 270 -12.88 -2.23 -10.61
CA ASP A 270 -13.07 -1.12 -11.54
C ASP A 270 -11.73 -0.66 -12.16
N GLU A 271 -10.64 -0.59 -11.40
CA GLU A 271 -9.28 -0.28 -11.91
C GLU A 271 -8.85 -1.27 -13.00
N PHE A 272 -9.10 -2.56 -12.79
CA PHE A 272 -8.79 -3.64 -13.73
C PHE A 272 -9.80 -3.79 -14.89
N GLY A 273 -10.75 -2.87 -15.04
CA GLY A 273 -11.58 -2.77 -16.23
C GLY A 273 -10.78 -2.50 -17.51
N THR A 274 -11.47 -2.45 -18.64
CA THR A 274 -10.92 -2.07 -19.94
C THR A 274 -11.57 -0.80 -20.45
N GLU A 275 -11.19 -0.37 -21.66
CA GLU A 275 -11.82 0.75 -22.34
C GLU A 275 -13.36 0.59 -22.49
N THR A 276 -13.86 -0.65 -22.57
CA THR A 276 -15.28 -0.95 -22.78
C THR A 276 -15.92 -1.79 -21.67
N ILE A 277 -15.12 -2.38 -20.76
CA ILE A 277 -15.60 -3.19 -19.63
C ILE A 277 -15.33 -2.40 -18.35
N GLN A 278 -16.37 -2.11 -17.57
CA GLN A 278 -16.21 -1.28 -16.36
C GLN A 278 -15.30 -1.93 -15.32
N ALA A 279 -15.43 -3.23 -15.08
CA ALA A 279 -14.74 -3.91 -14.00
C ALA A 279 -14.46 -5.37 -14.36
N GLN A 280 -13.35 -5.92 -13.84
CA GLN A 280 -12.94 -7.30 -14.02
C GLN A 280 -12.40 -7.89 -12.72
N HIS A 281 -12.40 -9.23 -12.61
CA HIS A 281 -11.67 -9.93 -11.57
C HIS A 281 -10.17 -9.92 -11.88
N PHE A 282 -9.35 -10.01 -10.84
CA PHE A 282 -7.89 -10.06 -10.96
C PHE A 282 -7.28 -11.21 -10.15
N THR A 283 -8.13 -12.07 -9.58
CA THR A 283 -7.75 -13.33 -8.95
C THR A 283 -8.57 -14.49 -9.53
N PRO A 284 -7.94 -15.67 -9.75
CA PRO A 284 -8.68 -16.87 -10.14
C PRO A 284 -9.73 -17.30 -9.11
N PHE A 285 -9.46 -17.04 -7.82
CA PHE A 285 -10.37 -17.37 -6.73
C PHE A 285 -11.69 -16.60 -6.86
N SER A 286 -11.65 -15.28 -7.02
CA SER A 286 -12.87 -14.48 -7.13
C SER A 286 -13.61 -14.70 -8.44
N LEU A 287 -12.90 -14.90 -9.56
CA LEU A 287 -13.55 -15.26 -10.82
C LEU A 287 -14.37 -16.56 -10.70
N LYS A 288 -13.80 -17.59 -10.05
CA LYS A 288 -14.48 -18.88 -9.85
C LYS A 288 -15.73 -18.74 -8.97
N ASN A 289 -15.73 -17.80 -8.02
CA ASN A 289 -16.82 -17.57 -7.07
C ASN A 289 -17.68 -16.35 -7.42
N SER A 290 -17.55 -15.82 -8.65
CA SER A 290 -18.26 -14.62 -9.10
C SER A 290 -19.78 -14.80 -8.98
N THR A 291 -20.45 -13.81 -8.43
CA THR A 291 -21.93 -13.76 -8.33
C THR A 291 -22.57 -13.09 -9.55
N VAL A 292 -21.75 -12.49 -10.42
CA VAL A 292 -22.15 -11.84 -11.66
C VAL A 292 -21.44 -12.46 -12.87
N LYS A 293 -21.86 -12.10 -14.09
CA LYS A 293 -21.10 -12.45 -15.30
C LYS A 293 -19.88 -11.54 -15.43
N GLY A 294 -18.78 -11.94 -14.79
CA GLY A 294 -17.49 -11.27 -14.83
C GLY A 294 -16.51 -11.89 -15.82
N SER A 295 -15.37 -11.22 -16.00
CA SER A 295 -14.23 -11.72 -16.75
C SER A 295 -12.94 -11.47 -15.97
N MET A 296 -11.86 -12.18 -16.34
CA MET A 296 -10.53 -11.99 -15.76
C MET A 296 -9.81 -10.85 -16.49
N ALA A 297 -9.16 -9.98 -15.74
CA ALA A 297 -8.21 -9.01 -16.28
C ALA A 297 -7.02 -9.75 -16.93
N ASP A 298 -6.44 -9.12 -17.94
CA ASP A 298 -5.25 -9.67 -18.60
C ASP A 298 -4.08 -9.78 -17.60
N LYS A 299 -3.30 -10.86 -17.70
CA LYS A 299 -2.19 -11.13 -16.78
C LYS A 299 -1.11 -10.05 -16.88
N GLU A 300 -0.86 -9.50 -18.06
CA GLU A 300 0.09 -8.40 -18.22
C GLU A 300 -0.44 -7.12 -17.56
N THR A 301 -1.75 -6.83 -17.63
CA THR A 301 -2.34 -5.69 -16.91
C THR A 301 -2.17 -5.82 -15.39
N ILE A 302 -2.39 -7.02 -14.83
CA ILE A 302 -2.14 -7.30 -13.40
C ILE A 302 -0.67 -7.08 -13.07
N LYS A 303 0.23 -7.63 -13.90
CA LYS A 303 1.69 -7.47 -13.74
C LYS A 303 2.11 -6.00 -13.72
N LEU A 304 1.61 -5.20 -14.66
CA LEU A 304 1.92 -3.79 -14.85
C LEU A 304 1.57 -2.90 -13.65
N LEU A 305 0.70 -3.35 -12.74
CA LEU A 305 0.32 -2.61 -11.54
C LEU A 305 0.97 -3.11 -10.25
N ASN A 306 1.74 -4.20 -10.28
CA ASN A 306 2.38 -4.73 -9.09
C ASN A 306 3.89 -4.46 -9.09
N ALA A 307 4.33 -3.58 -8.18
CA ALA A 307 5.74 -3.20 -8.01
C ALA A 307 6.67 -4.40 -7.74
N MET A 308 6.13 -5.49 -7.19
CA MET A 308 6.87 -6.72 -6.89
C MET A 308 7.42 -7.42 -8.14
N ASN A 309 6.88 -7.14 -9.33
CA ASN A 309 7.34 -7.72 -10.60
C ASN A 309 8.61 -7.07 -11.16
N TYR A 310 9.08 -5.99 -10.54
CA TYR A 310 10.18 -5.17 -11.06
C TYR A 310 11.40 -5.14 -10.13
N LEU A 311 11.49 -6.07 -9.17
CA LEU A 311 12.55 -6.12 -8.14
C LEU A 311 13.98 -6.15 -8.70
N GLU A 312 14.18 -6.82 -9.83
CA GLU A 312 15.48 -6.96 -10.50
C GLU A 312 15.79 -5.81 -11.48
N ASN A 313 14.96 -4.77 -11.52
CA ASN A 313 15.18 -3.64 -12.42
C ASN A 313 16.40 -2.81 -11.97
N ALA A 314 17.44 -2.80 -12.80
CA ALA A 314 18.66 -2.03 -12.56
C ALA A 314 18.43 -0.51 -12.48
N LYS A 315 17.32 -0.03 -13.04
CA LYS A 315 16.92 1.38 -13.03
C LYS A 315 15.93 1.72 -11.91
N ALA A 316 15.60 0.75 -11.04
CA ALA A 316 14.77 1.01 -9.87
C ALA A 316 15.49 1.93 -8.87
N ALA A 317 14.72 2.84 -8.26
CA ALA A 317 15.18 3.80 -7.25
C ALA A 317 16.00 3.12 -6.16
N GLN A 318 17.01 3.82 -5.62
CA GLN A 318 17.90 3.25 -4.61
C GLN A 318 17.37 3.44 -3.19
N TYR A 319 16.66 4.54 -2.92
CA TYR A 319 16.25 4.94 -1.58
C TYR A 319 14.74 4.87 -1.41
N TRP A 320 14.31 4.22 -0.34
CA TRP A 320 12.90 3.92 -0.08
C TRP A 320 12.53 4.27 1.34
N ARG A 321 11.47 5.05 1.51
CA ARG A 321 10.82 5.32 2.78
C ARG A 321 9.39 4.83 2.72
N ILE A 322 9.08 3.81 3.51
CA ILE A 322 7.76 3.19 3.54
C ILE A 322 7.18 3.32 4.94
N ARG A 323 5.92 3.77 5.03
CA ARG A 323 5.17 3.85 6.29
C ARG A 323 3.81 3.23 6.10
N ALA A 324 3.35 2.38 7.02
CA ALA A 324 1.95 1.96 7.08
C ALA A 324 1.50 2.03 8.54
N GLY A 325 0.51 2.87 8.86
CA GLY A 325 0.10 3.09 10.23
C GLY A 325 -0.49 1.83 10.85
N TYR A 326 -0.19 1.51 12.11
CA TYR A 326 -0.68 0.25 12.68
C TYR A 326 -2.20 0.22 12.93
N GLU A 327 -2.84 1.39 12.92
CA GLU A 327 -4.30 1.49 12.99
C GLU A 327 -4.96 1.58 11.59
N ASP A 328 -4.20 1.36 10.52
CA ASP A 328 -4.65 1.31 9.13
C ASP A 328 -5.02 -0.13 8.74
N TYR A 329 -6.33 -0.40 8.62
CA TYR A 329 -6.87 -1.71 8.23
C TYR A 329 -7.43 -1.66 6.79
N ASP A 330 -6.98 -0.74 5.93
CA ASP A 330 -7.37 -0.70 4.51
C ASP A 330 -6.73 -1.86 3.72
N THR A 331 -5.58 -2.36 4.19
CA THR A 331 -4.93 -3.59 3.72
C THR A 331 -4.21 -4.28 4.89
N SER A 332 -3.72 -5.51 4.67
CA SER A 332 -2.86 -6.16 5.66
C SER A 332 -1.50 -5.48 5.74
N HIS A 333 -0.96 -5.32 6.95
CA HIS A 333 0.40 -4.83 7.18
C HIS A 333 1.45 -5.70 6.48
N ALA A 334 1.14 -6.98 6.24
CA ALA A 334 1.98 -7.89 5.49
C ALA A 334 2.31 -7.39 4.08
N ILE A 335 1.41 -6.65 3.42
CA ILE A 335 1.63 -6.12 2.06
C ILE A 335 2.82 -5.15 2.04
N SER A 336 2.81 -4.17 2.95
CA SER A 336 3.92 -3.21 3.07
C SER A 336 5.22 -3.86 3.55
N ALA A 337 5.12 -4.86 4.45
CA ALA A 337 6.27 -5.59 4.95
C ALA A 337 6.94 -6.43 3.86
N ILE A 338 6.15 -7.14 3.04
CA ILE A 338 6.65 -7.93 1.91
C ILE A 338 7.42 -7.04 0.94
N LEU A 339 6.87 -5.88 0.57
CA LEU A 339 7.55 -4.92 -0.29
C LEU A 339 8.88 -4.47 0.34
N ALA A 340 8.87 -4.04 1.61
CA ALA A 340 10.07 -3.59 2.31
C ALA A 340 11.15 -4.68 2.42
N ILE A 341 10.76 -5.93 2.71
CA ILE A 341 11.70 -7.06 2.80
C ILE A 341 12.32 -7.33 1.42
N LYS A 342 11.51 -7.41 0.36
CA LYS A 342 12.02 -7.66 -0.99
C LYS A 342 12.94 -6.55 -1.49
N LEU A 343 12.62 -5.29 -1.19
CA LEU A 343 13.51 -4.16 -1.49
C LEU A 343 14.87 -4.30 -0.79
N ASN A 344 14.88 -4.67 0.50
CA ASN A 344 16.13 -4.95 1.22
C ASN A 344 16.90 -6.12 0.58
N MET A 345 16.21 -7.21 0.22
CA MET A 345 16.83 -8.36 -0.47
C MET A 345 17.42 -7.97 -1.83
N ALA A 346 16.83 -7.00 -2.52
CA ALA A 346 17.32 -6.42 -3.78
C ALA A 346 18.42 -5.37 -3.59
N GLY A 347 18.97 -5.21 -2.38
CA GLY A 347 20.07 -4.28 -2.09
C GLY A 347 19.66 -2.81 -2.07
N LYS A 348 18.36 -2.51 -1.94
CA LYS A 348 17.86 -1.14 -1.82
C LYS A 348 18.02 -0.63 -0.39
N ASN A 349 18.15 0.68 -0.22
CA ASN A 349 18.16 1.32 1.10
C ASN A 349 16.72 1.58 1.54
N VAL A 350 16.24 0.85 2.54
CA VAL A 350 14.83 0.86 2.97
C VAL A 350 14.70 1.35 4.41
N ASP A 351 14.11 2.53 4.58
CA ASP A 351 13.57 3.02 5.85
C ASP A 351 12.09 2.60 5.93
N TYR A 352 11.81 1.52 6.67
CA TYR A 352 10.46 1.00 6.87
C TYR A 352 10.04 1.10 8.34
N ALA A 353 8.81 1.56 8.57
CA ALA A 353 8.20 1.55 9.88
C ALA A 353 6.68 1.35 9.80
N LEU A 354 6.11 0.88 10.90
CA LEU A 354 4.66 0.82 11.09
C LEU A 354 4.21 1.80 12.20
N PRO A 355 3.98 3.09 11.91
CA PRO A 355 3.79 4.09 12.96
C PRO A 355 2.59 3.82 13.88
N TRP A 356 2.81 4.00 15.18
CA TRP A 356 1.81 3.73 16.21
C TRP A 356 0.66 4.75 16.17
N GLY A 357 -0.58 4.28 16.31
CA GLY A 357 -1.76 5.15 16.43
C GLY A 357 -2.13 5.91 15.14
N VAL A 358 -1.51 5.57 14.02
CA VAL A 358 -1.74 6.22 12.74
C VAL A 358 -2.77 5.43 11.93
N PRO A 359 -3.87 6.05 11.47
CA PRO A 359 -4.87 5.42 10.60
C PRO A 359 -4.45 5.47 9.13
N HIS A 360 -5.34 5.07 8.21
CA HIS A 360 -5.12 5.21 6.77
C HIS A 360 -4.91 6.66 6.36
N SER A 361 -3.64 7.04 6.18
CA SER A 361 -3.20 8.42 5.98
C SER A 361 -1.73 8.46 5.57
N GLY A 362 -1.30 9.61 5.09
CA GLY A 362 0.10 9.92 4.80
C GLY A 362 0.43 11.36 5.12
N ASP A 363 1.67 11.75 4.90
CA ASP A 363 2.18 13.10 5.15
C ASP A 363 1.99 13.60 6.59
N TYR A 364 1.80 12.70 7.56
CA TYR A 364 1.61 13.03 8.98
C TYR A 364 2.94 13.29 9.72
N ASP A 365 4.07 12.88 9.15
CA ASP A 365 5.41 12.93 9.74
C ASP A 365 6.40 13.75 8.87
N LEU A 366 5.94 14.85 8.28
CA LEU A 366 6.73 15.68 7.34
C LEU A 366 8.11 16.08 7.85
N VAL A 367 8.25 16.33 9.16
CA VAL A 367 9.57 16.65 9.75
C VAL A 367 10.55 15.48 9.57
N GLU A 368 10.13 14.26 9.88
CA GLU A 368 10.95 13.05 9.73
C GLU A 368 11.17 12.73 8.24
N LEU A 369 10.15 12.94 7.40
CA LEU A 369 10.26 12.78 5.93
C LEU A 369 11.30 13.72 5.36
N PHE A 370 11.25 15.01 5.70
CA PHE A 370 12.19 16.01 5.16
C PHE A 370 13.61 15.79 5.68
N GLN A 371 13.78 15.34 6.92
CA GLN A 371 15.09 14.93 7.43
C GLN A 371 15.67 13.74 6.65
N TRP A 372 14.82 12.77 6.29
CA TRP A 372 15.23 11.64 5.46
C TRP A 372 15.58 12.09 4.03
N ILE A 373 14.78 12.96 3.40
CA ILE A 373 15.10 13.52 2.07
C ILE A 373 16.46 14.24 2.12
N ASP A 374 16.67 15.09 3.12
CA ASP A 374 17.91 15.83 3.28
C ASP A 374 19.12 14.92 3.44
N SER A 375 19.00 13.80 4.16
CA SER A 375 20.14 12.89 4.41
C SER A 375 20.57 12.08 3.19
N ILE A 376 19.71 11.94 2.17
CA ILE A 376 20.00 11.19 0.95
C ILE A 376 20.29 12.10 -0.25
N ALA A 377 19.82 13.35 -0.23
CA ALA A 377 19.86 14.24 -1.38
C ALA A 377 20.81 15.44 -1.23
N LYS A 378 21.30 15.75 -0.03
CA LYS A 378 22.23 16.87 0.22
C LYS A 378 23.69 16.44 0.27
#